data_AF-A0A180FDF7-F1
#
_entry.id   AF-A0A180FDF7-F1
#
_cell.length_a   1.000
_cell.length_b   1.000
_cell.length_c   1.000
_cell.angle_alpha   90.00
_cell.angle_beta   90.00
_cell.angle_gamma   90.00
#
_symmetry.space_group_name_H-M   'P 1'
#
loop_
_entity.id
_entity.type
_entity.pdbx_description
1 polymer ?
#
loop_
_entity_poly.entity_id
_entity_poly.type
_entity_poly.pdbx_seq_one_letter_code
_entity_poly.pdbx_strand_id
1 'polypeptide(L)' 'MAKETFKDILGKYFIDLSKLAFAALVLGGLIVIFQNGELGTGAFYMFLFGVALSVAFVYIAKLLIKK' A
#
# COMPACT_ATOMS: atom_id res chain seq x y z
N MET A 1 8.31 -17.69 -25.34
CA MET A 1 7.54 -17.39 -24.12
C MET A 1 8.53 -17.09 -23.03
N ALA A 2 8.70 -15.82 -22.66
CA ALA A 2 9.60 -15.43 -21.58
C ALA A 2 9.11 -16.09 -20.28
N LYS A 3 9.96 -16.90 -19.67
CA LYS A 3 9.64 -17.62 -18.42
C LYS A 3 9.57 -16.55 -17.33
N GLU A 4 8.36 -16.04 -17.05
CA GLU A 4 8.14 -15.16 -15.90
C GLU A 4 8.65 -15.91 -14.68
N THR A 5 9.71 -15.38 -14.07
CA THR A 5 10.36 -16.04 -12.96
C THR A 5 9.44 -15.88 -11.75
N PHE A 6 9.40 -16.85 -10.83
CA PHE A 6 8.56 -16.80 -9.63
C PHE A 6 8.63 -15.47 -8.87
N LYS A 7 9.82 -14.84 -8.87
CA LYS A 7 10.08 -13.50 -8.32
C LYS A 7 9.25 -12.38 -8.97
N ASP A 8 9.00 -12.47 -10.26
CA ASP A 8 8.28 -11.49 -11.05
C ASP A 8 6.76 -11.56 -10.76
N ILE A 9 6.23 -12.77 -10.61
CA ILE A 9 4.85 -13.02 -10.18
C ILE A 9 4.64 -12.52 -8.75
N LEU A 10 5.58 -12.83 -7.85
CA LEU A 10 5.53 -12.38 -6.45
C LEU A 10 5.56 -10.84 -6.38
N GLY A 11 6.43 -10.22 -7.18
CA GLY A 11 6.51 -8.78 -7.28
C GLY A 11 5.22 -8.11 -7.76
N LYS A 12 4.58 -8.65 -8.81
CA LYS A 12 3.26 -8.18 -9.27
C LYS A 12 2.19 -8.31 -8.17
N TYR A 13 2.20 -9.44 -7.44
CA TYR A 13 1.30 -9.65 -6.31
C TYR A 13 1.50 -8.61 -5.20
N PHE A 14 2.74 -8.28 -4.85
CA PHE A 14 3.04 -7.21 -3.88
C PHE A 14 2.61 -5.82 -4.37
N ILE A 15 2.66 -5.55 -5.68
CA ILE A 15 2.11 -4.30 -6.25
C ILE A 15 0.60 -4.24 -6.08
N ASP A 16 -0.12 -5.33 -6.36
CA ASP A 16 -1.58 -5.35 -6.21
C ASP A 16 -2.00 -5.29 -4.73
N LEU A 17 -1.26 -5.94 -3.84
CA LEU A 17 -1.38 -5.76 -2.39
C LEU A 17 -1.14 -4.31 -1.96
N SER A 18 -0.13 -3.64 -2.51
CA SER A 18 0.12 -2.22 -2.22
C SER A 18 -1.07 -1.35 -2.63
N LYS A 19 -1.65 -1.58 -3.81
CA LYS A 19 -2.82 -0.83 -4.28
C LYS A 19 -4.04 -1.10 -3.40
N LEU A 20 -4.24 -2.35 -3.00
CA LEU A 20 -5.32 -2.74 -2.09
C LEU A 20 -5.16 -2.08 -0.72
N ALA A 21 -3.95 -2.14 -0.14
CA ALA A 21 -3.63 -1.50 1.14
C ALA A 21 -3.79 0.01 1.07
N PHE A 22 -3.38 0.63 -0.05
CA PHE A 22 -3.58 2.07 -0.27
C PHE A 22 -5.06 2.42 -0.32
N ALA A 23 -5.85 1.68 -1.10
CA ALA A 23 -7.28 1.92 -1.21
C ALA A 23 -8.02 1.70 0.13
N ALA A 24 -7.69 0.64 0.86
CA ALA A 24 -8.36 0.32 2.12
C ALA A 24 -7.93 1.23 3.28
N LEU A 25 -6.63 1.42 3.48
CA LEU A 25 -6.10 2.12 4.66
C LEU A 25 -5.97 3.63 4.41
N VAL A 26 -5.49 4.03 3.24
CA VAL A 26 -5.24 5.46 2.95
C VAL A 26 -6.54 6.15 2.55
N LEU A 27 -7.28 5.64 1.55
CA LEU A 27 -8.56 6.25 1.18
C LEU A 27 -9.63 6.04 2.27
N GLY A 28 -9.67 4.87 2.91
CA GLY A 28 -10.55 4.62 4.05
C GLY A 28 -10.26 5.54 5.24
N GLY A 29 -8.97 5.71 5.58
CA GLY A 29 -8.55 6.65 6.63
C GLY A 29 -8.85 8.10 6.28
N LEU A 30 -8.73 8.49 5.00
CA LEU A 30 -9.08 9.82 4.52
C LEU A 30 -10.56 10.14 4.76
N ILE A 31 -11.47 9.19 4.45
CA ILE A 31 -12.91 9.37 4.68
C ILE A 31 -13.22 9.60 6.16
N VAL A 32 -12.59 8.84 7.05
CA VAL A 32 -12.76 8.96 8.51
C VAL A 32 -12.29 10.32 9.03
N ILE A 33 -11.20 10.85 8.46
CA ILE A 33 -10.68 12.19 8.77
C ILE A 33 -11.70 13.28 8.39
N PHE A 34 -12.33 13.17 7.22
CA PHE A 34 -13.30 14.16 6.75
C PHE A 34 -14.68 14.04 7.43
N GLN A 35 -15.07 12.85 7.88
CA GLN A 35 -16.39 12.63 8.51
C GLN A 35 -16.49 13.17 9.93
N ASN A 36 -15.44 13.10 10.74
CA ASN A 36 -15.55 13.39 12.17
C ASN A 36 -15.40 14.88 12.54
N GLY A 37 -15.00 15.77 11.61
CA GLY A 37 -14.86 17.21 11.85
C GLY A 37 -13.74 17.63 12.82
N GLU A 38 -13.35 16.73 13.72
CA GLU A 38 -12.18 16.80 14.57
C GLU A 38 -11.10 15.91 13.96
N LEU A 39 -9.92 16.49 13.71
CA LEU A 39 -8.73 15.73 13.32
C LEU A 39 -8.30 14.84 14.51
N GLY A 40 -8.99 13.72 14.68
CA GLY A 40 -8.62 12.69 15.64
C GLY A 40 -7.21 12.22 15.28
N THR A 41 -6.25 12.53 16.14
CA THR A 41 -4.83 12.20 15.96
C THR A 41 -4.63 10.75 15.53
N GLY A 42 -5.46 9.81 16.02
CA GLY A 42 -5.46 8.41 15.61
C GLY A 42 -5.75 8.15 14.12
N ALA A 43 -6.69 8.89 13.51
CA ALA A 43 -7.01 8.74 12.09
C ALA A 43 -5.87 9.26 11.20
N PHE A 44 -5.20 10.34 11.63
CA PHE A 44 -4.02 10.86 10.96
C PHE A 44 -2.84 9.88 11.04
N TYR A 45 -2.62 9.23 12.20
CA TYR A 45 -1.62 8.16 12.34
C TYR A 45 -1.95 6.93 11.48
N MET A 46 -3.21 6.51 11.40
CA MET A 46 -3.64 5.41 10.51
C MET A 46 -3.39 5.73 9.04
N PHE A 47 -3.67 6.96 8.62
CA PHE A 47 -3.39 7.42 7.26
C PHE A 47 -1.88 7.36 6.94
N LEU A 48 -1.05 7.92 7.83
CA LEU A 48 0.42 7.88 7.69
C LEU A 48 0.95 6.45 7.65
N PHE A 49 0.42 5.57 8.51
CA PHE A 49 0.78 4.16 8.52
C PHE A 49 0.39 3.46 7.21
N GLY A 50 -0.81 3.72 6.69
CA GLY A 50 -1.27 3.20 5.41
C GLY A 50 -0.35 3.61 4.25
N VAL A 51 0.07 4.88 4.21
CA VAL A 51 1.00 5.38 3.20
C VAL A 51 2.37 4.68 3.32
N ALA A 52 2.93 4.60 4.53
CA ALA A 52 4.22 3.95 4.77
C ALA A 52 4.19 2.47 4.36
N LEU A 53 3.10 1.77 4.67
CA LEU A 53 2.94 0.34 4.40
C LEU A 53 2.75 0.06 2.89
N SER A 54 2.01 0.91 2.18
CA SER A 54 1.96 0.86 0.71
C SER A 54 3.33 1.10 0.08
N VAL A 55 4.08 2.10 0.54
CA VAL A 55 5.43 2.36 0.03
C VAL A 55 6.36 1.17 0.29
N ALA A 56 6.28 0.55 1.48
CA ALA A 56 7.05 -0.65 1.81
C ALA A 56 6.73 -1.82 0.86
N PHE A 57 5.45 -2.06 0.56
CA PHE A 57 5.07 -3.10 -0.41
C PHE A 57 5.57 -2.80 -1.83
N VAL A 58 5.50 -1.56 -2.30
CA VAL A 58 6.09 -1.17 -3.60
C VAL A 58 7.62 -1.36 -3.59
N TYR A 59 8.28 -1.06 -2.48
CA TYR A 59 9.72 -1.21 -2.36
C TYR A 59 10.14 -2.69 -2.41
N ILE A 60 9.45 -3.56 -1.66
CA ILE A 60 9.65 -5.01 -1.68
C ILE A 60 9.34 -5.58 -3.09
N ALA A 61 8.25 -5.13 -3.72
CA ALA A 61 7.92 -5.52 -5.08
C ALA A 61 9.02 -5.13 -6.07
N LYS A 62 9.52 -3.89 -5.99
CA LYS A 62 10.66 -3.43 -6.81
C LYS A 62 11.89 -4.29 -6.57
N LEU A 63 12.20 -4.64 -5.32
CA LEU A 63 13.38 -5.44 -5.00
C LEU A 63 13.26 -6.88 -5.52
N LEU A 64 12.04 -7.42 -5.60
CA LEU A 64 11.76 -8.74 -6.17
C LEU A 64 11.74 -8.77 -7.70
N ILE A 65 11.16 -7.74 -8.34
CA ILE A 65 11.08 -7.60 -9.80
C ILE A 65 12.44 -7.20 -10.39
N LYS A 66 13.24 -6.45 -9.63
CA LYS A 66 14.54 -5.98 -10.11
C LYS A 66 15.51 -7.16 -10.22
N LYS A 67 15.70 -7.53 -11.48
CA LYS A 67 16.67 -8.49 -11.99
C LYS A 67 18.10 -8.00 -11.76
#